data_AF-A0A354IWE6-F1
#
_entry.id   AF-A0A354IWE6-F1
#
_cell.length_a   1.000
_cell.length_b   1.000
_cell.length_c   1.000
_cell.angle_alpha   90.00
_cell.angle_beta   90.00
_cell.angle_gamma   90.00
#
_symmetry.space_group_name_H-M   'P 1'
#
loop_
_entity.id
_entity.type
_entity.pdbx_description
1 polymer ?
#
loop_
_entity_poly.entity_id
_entity_poly.type
_entity_poly.pdbx_seq_one_letter_code
_entity_poly.pdbx_strand_id
1 'polypeptide(L)'
;MRQPKLLRLSLLMLAASVAGCSVGPAYQVPSTPAPAAFKELAGWVPAAPADTLERGPWWQLFEDPILNELAAGVEVSNQNVAVAVANYAQARALVAGRRCSRP
;
A
#
# COMPACT_ATOMS: atom_id res chain seq x y z
N MET A 1 -29.16 48.25 -19.13
CA MET A 1 -29.33 46.94 -19.80
C MET A 1 -28.23 45.99 -19.31
N ARG A 2 -28.48 45.22 -18.23
CA ARG A 2 -27.53 44.22 -17.72
C ARG A 2 -27.52 43.04 -18.69
N GLN A 3 -26.44 42.90 -19.46
CA GLN A 3 -26.29 41.87 -20.49
C GLN A 3 -26.18 40.48 -19.81
N PRO A 4 -27.21 39.60 -19.91
CA PRO A 4 -27.20 38.30 -19.23
C PRO A 4 -26.11 37.36 -19.77
N LYS A 5 -25.57 37.66 -20.96
CA LYS A 5 -24.46 36.93 -21.58
C LYS A 5 -23.15 37.08 -20.79
N LEU A 6 -22.86 38.26 -20.25
CA LEU A 6 -21.66 38.50 -19.44
C LEU A 6 -21.72 37.69 -18.14
N LEU A 7 -22.88 37.67 -17.46
CA LEU A 7 -23.08 36.91 -16.23
C LEU A 7 -22.92 35.39 -16.44
N ARG A 8 -23.44 34.86 -17.56
CA ARG A 8 -23.29 33.44 -17.93
C ARG A 8 -21.84 33.08 -18.21
N LEU A 9 -21.09 33.96 -18.87
CA LEU A 9 -19.67 33.75 -19.15
C LEU A 9 -18.84 33.73 -17.86
N SER A 10 -19.14 34.64 -16.91
CA SER A 10 -18.49 34.68 -15.60
C SER A 10 -18.73 33.39 -14.81
N LEU A 11 -19.97 32.88 -14.84
CA LEU A 11 -20.35 31.65 -14.14
C LEU A 11 -19.65 30.42 -14.74
N LEU A 12 -19.50 30.36 -16.07
CA LEU A 12 -18.79 29.27 -16.75
C LEU A 12 -17.29 29.27 -16.42
N MET A 13 -16.68 30.45 -16.38
CA MET A 13 -15.27 30.63 -16.01
C MET A 13 -15.01 30.23 -14.55
N LEU A 14 -15.93 30.57 -13.65
CA LEU A 14 -15.88 30.18 -12.25
C LEU A 14 -16.11 28.67 -12.05
N ALA A 15 -16.94 28.04 -12.87
CA ALA A 15 -17.13 26.59 -12.82
C ALA A 15 -15.88 25.84 -13.32
N ALA A 16 -15.22 26.36 -14.37
CA ALA A 16 -14.00 25.78 -14.91
C ALA A 16 -12.79 25.90 -13.96
N SER A 17 -12.72 26.94 -13.14
CA SER A 17 -11.60 27.14 -12.21
C SER A 17 -11.62 26.20 -10.99
N VAL A 18 -12.74 25.51 -10.73
CA VAL A 18 -12.86 24.53 -9.63
C VAL A 18 -12.66 23.08 -10.12
N ALA A 19 -12.59 22.86 -11.44
CA ALA A 19 -12.34 21.54 -12.01
C ALA A 19 -10.85 21.16 -11.86
N GLY A 20 -10.50 20.47 -10.77
CA GLY A 20 -9.16 19.90 -10.59
C GLY A 20 -8.91 18.73 -11.56
N CYS A 21 -7.83 18.81 -12.35
CA CYS A 21 -7.43 17.70 -13.21
C CYS A 21 -6.99 16.49 -12.38
N SER A 22 -7.71 15.38 -12.53
CA SER A 22 -7.27 14.05 -12.09
C SER A 22 -6.20 13.53 -13.06
N VAL A 23 -4.95 13.95 -12.90
CA VAL A 23 -3.82 13.54 -13.76
C VAL A 23 -2.82 12.70 -12.97
N GLY A 24 -3.17 11.43 -12.77
CA GLY A 24 -2.20 10.38 -12.48
C GLY A 24 -2.24 9.37 -13.62
N PRO A 25 -1.11 9.01 -14.25
CA PRO A 25 -1.11 7.93 -15.22
C PRO A 25 -1.60 6.64 -14.57
N ALA A 26 -2.24 5.76 -15.34
CA ALA A 26 -2.59 4.43 -14.86
C ALA A 26 -1.33 3.73 -14.35
N TYR A 27 -1.40 3.17 -13.14
CA TYR A 27 -0.28 2.43 -12.56
C TYR A 27 0.04 1.23 -13.46
N GLN A 28 1.30 1.10 -13.87
CA GLN A 28 1.82 -0.02 -14.62
C GLN A 28 2.93 -0.68 -13.81
N VAL A 29 2.83 -1.99 -13.60
CA VAL A 29 3.87 -2.75 -12.91
C VAL A 29 5.12 -2.74 -13.79
N PRO A 30 6.27 -2.25 -13.31
CA PRO A 30 7.50 -2.26 -14.08
C PRO A 30 7.95 -3.70 -14.32
N SER A 31 8.39 -4.01 -15.55
CA SER A 31 8.99 -5.31 -15.84
C SER A 31 10.32 -5.45 -15.11
N THR A 32 10.44 -6.44 -14.25
CA THR A 32 11.71 -6.80 -13.59
C THR A 32 12.40 -7.90 -14.40
N PRO A 33 13.63 -7.69 -14.90
CA PRO A 33 14.35 -8.75 -15.59
C PRO A 33 14.68 -9.87 -14.59
N ALA A 34 14.04 -11.02 -14.75
CA ALA A 34 14.37 -12.23 -14.01
C ALA A 34 15.27 -13.13 -14.88
N PRO A 35 16.19 -13.88 -14.28
CA PRO A 35 16.95 -14.89 -15.02
C PRO A 35 16.00 -15.99 -15.52
N ALA A 36 16.33 -16.57 -16.69
CA ALA A 36 15.53 -17.67 -17.25
C ALA A 36 15.52 -18.92 -16.35
N ALA A 37 16.56 -19.10 -15.53
CA ALA A 37 16.64 -20.12 -14.50
C ALA A 37 17.55 -19.64 -13.35
N PHE A 38 17.27 -20.09 -12.12
CA PHE A 38 18.17 -19.92 -10.99
C PHE A 38 19.28 -20.98 -11.03
N LYS A 39 20.41 -20.72 -10.37
CA LYS A 39 21.49 -21.71 -10.24
C LYS A 39 21.09 -22.74 -9.19
N GLU A 40 20.84 -23.97 -9.62
CA GLU A 40 20.36 -25.06 -8.76
C GLU A 40 21.49 -26.06 -8.44
N LEU A 41 21.47 -26.61 -7.23
CA LEU A 41 22.38 -27.68 -6.78
C LEU A 41 21.71 -29.06 -7.04
N ALA A 42 22.52 -30.12 -7.09
CA ALA A 42 21.98 -31.48 -7.18
C ALA A 42 21.05 -31.77 -5.98
N GLY A 43 19.83 -32.24 -6.24
CA GLY A 43 18.79 -32.45 -5.23
C GLY A 43 17.79 -31.30 -5.09
N TRP A 44 17.85 -30.28 -5.95
CA TRP A 44 16.84 -29.23 -6.00
C TRP A 44 15.47 -29.77 -6.40
N VAL A 45 14.42 -29.30 -5.72
CA VAL A 45 13.03 -29.67 -5.97
C VAL A 45 12.26 -28.41 -6.38
N PRO A 46 11.44 -28.47 -7.45
CA PRO A 46 10.58 -27.35 -7.83
C PRO A 46 9.69 -26.93 -6.66
N ALA A 47 9.68 -25.64 -6.34
CA ALA A 47 8.82 -25.10 -5.29
C ALA A 47 7.34 -25.21 -5.70
N ALA A 48 6.49 -25.65 -4.77
CA ALA A 48 5.04 -25.58 -4.91
C ALA A 48 4.54 -24.30 -4.21
N PRO A 49 4.08 -23.27 -4.95
CA PRO A 49 3.67 -22.01 -4.34
C PRO A 49 2.46 -22.21 -3.43
N ALA A 50 2.56 -21.71 -2.20
CA ALA A 50 1.52 -21.83 -1.18
C ALA A 50 0.98 -20.46 -0.73
N ASP A 51 1.06 -19.45 -1.60
CA ASP A 51 0.67 -18.06 -1.27
C ASP A 51 -0.80 -17.89 -0.90
N THR A 52 -1.65 -18.88 -1.21
CA THR A 52 -3.07 -18.91 -0.84
C THR A 52 -3.32 -19.42 0.58
N LEU A 53 -2.31 -19.97 1.27
CA LEU A 53 -2.45 -20.43 2.64
C LEU A 53 -2.28 -19.25 3.61
N GLU A 54 -3.08 -19.22 4.67
CA GLU A 54 -2.80 -18.33 5.79
C GLU A 54 -1.45 -18.72 6.40
N ARG A 55 -0.47 -17.83 6.31
CA ARG A 55 0.90 -18.10 6.78
C ARG A 55 0.97 -18.28 8.30
N GLY A 56 -0.06 -17.84 9.05
CA GLY A 56 -0.17 -18.02 10.49
C GLY A 56 1.09 -17.61 11.27
N PRO A 57 1.27 -18.13 12.49
CA PRO A 57 2.52 -18.05 13.22
C PRO A 57 3.53 -19.01 12.60
N TRP A 58 4.12 -18.63 11.47
CA TRP A 58 5.03 -19.48 10.67
C TRP A 58 6.17 -20.11 11.47
N TRP A 59 6.58 -19.50 12.59
CA TRP A 59 7.61 -20.01 13.48
C TRP A 59 7.18 -21.25 14.28
N GLN A 60 5.88 -21.55 14.39
CA GLN A 60 5.39 -22.78 15.04
C GLN A 60 5.82 -24.04 14.29
N LEU A 61 6.14 -23.93 12.99
CA LEU A 61 6.67 -25.03 12.18
C LEU A 61 8.02 -25.56 12.68
N PHE A 62 8.73 -24.80 13.51
CA PHE A 62 9.99 -25.23 14.11
C PHE A 62 9.79 -26.05 15.40
N GLU A 63 8.55 -26.13 15.91
CA GLU A 63 8.21 -26.87 17.13
C GLU A 63 9.06 -26.50 18.37
N ASP A 64 9.60 -25.28 18.39
CA ASP A 64 10.43 -24.78 19.49
C ASP A 64 9.58 -23.95 20.48
N PRO A 65 9.39 -24.42 21.73
CA PRO A 65 8.60 -23.71 22.74
C PRO A 65 9.24 -22.38 23.16
N ILE A 66 10.57 -22.27 23.17
CA ILE A 66 11.28 -21.03 23.52
C ILE A 66 11.05 -19.99 22.41
N LEU A 67 11.14 -20.43 21.15
CA LEU A 67 10.87 -19.55 20.01
C LEU A 67 9.43 -19.00 20.06
N ASN A 68 8.47 -19.84 20.45
CA ASN A 68 7.07 -19.41 20.61
C ASN A 68 6.92 -18.33 21.69
N GLU A 69 7.57 -18.49 22.84
CA GLU A 69 7.55 -17.50 23.92
C GLU A 69 8.20 -16.18 23.49
N LEU A 70 9.36 -16.25 22.82
CA LEU A 70 10.06 -15.07 22.31
C LEU A 70 9.23 -14.32 21.26
N ALA A 71 8.62 -15.05 20.31
CA ALA A 71 7.78 -14.46 19.28
C ALA A 71 6.55 -13.76 19.89
N ALA A 72 5.91 -14.37 20.90
CA ALA A 72 4.82 -13.72 21.64
C ALA A 72 5.30 -12.46 22.38
N GLY A 73 6.51 -12.49 22.95
CA GLY A 73 7.12 -11.33 23.60
C GLY A 73 7.39 -10.15 22.66
N VAL A 74 7.73 -10.42 21.39
CA VAL A 74 7.97 -9.38 20.37
C VAL A 74 6.69 -8.58 20.09
N GLU A 75 5.53 -9.22 20.00
CA GLU A 75 4.26 -8.55 19.71
C GLU A 75 3.91 -7.48 20.76
N VAL A 76 4.24 -7.74 22.03
CA VAL A 76 3.89 -6.85 23.15
C VAL A 76 4.96 -5.79 23.41
N SER A 77 6.24 -6.17 23.33
CA SER A 77 7.33 -5.35 23.87
C SER A 77 8.17 -4.62 22.82
N ASN A 78 8.03 -4.97 21.54
CA ASN A 78 8.90 -4.44 20.49
C ASN A 78 8.51 -3.01 20.07
N GLN A 79 9.28 -2.04 20.54
CA GLN A 79 9.07 -0.61 20.25
C GLN A 79 9.25 -0.27 18.76
N ASN A 80 10.09 -1.01 18.03
CA ASN A 80 10.24 -0.79 16.59
C ASN A 80 8.96 -1.15 15.83
N VAL A 81 8.29 -2.23 16.23
CA VAL A 81 6.98 -2.62 15.67
C VAL A 81 5.93 -1.56 16.01
N ALA A 82 5.89 -1.09 17.26
CA ALA A 82 4.97 -0.03 17.67
C ALA A 82 5.16 1.26 16.84
N VAL A 83 6.41 1.67 16.62
CA VAL A 83 6.74 2.83 15.75
C VAL A 83 6.31 2.59 14.31
N ALA A 84 6.54 1.39 13.76
CA ALA A 84 6.11 1.06 12.40
C ALA A 84 4.59 1.14 12.23
N VAL A 85 3.83 0.63 13.21
CA VAL A 85 2.35 0.73 13.23
C VAL A 85 1.90 2.18 13.29
N ALA A 86 2.52 3.01 14.14
CA ALA A 86 2.21 4.43 14.23
C ALA A 86 2.49 5.18 12.91
N ASN A 87 3.63 4.91 12.27
CA ASN A 87 3.98 5.48 10.97
C ASN A 87 2.97 5.08 9.88
N TYR A 88 2.54 3.83 9.88
CA TYR A 88 1.50 3.34 8.97
C TYR A 88 0.16 4.07 9.20
N ALA A 89 -0.27 4.20 10.46
CA ALA A 89 -1.49 4.92 10.82
C ALA A 89 -1.44 6.40 10.38
N GLN A 90 -0.29 7.06 10.59
CA GLN A 90 -0.05 8.43 10.12
C GLN A 90 -0.19 8.53 8.59
N ALA A 91 0.44 7.62 7.83
CA ALA A 91 0.34 7.61 6.38
C ALA A 91 -1.11 7.42 5.90
N ARG A 92 -1.87 6.53 6.54
CA ARG A 92 -3.30 6.33 6.27
C ARG A 92 -4.12 7.58 6.54
N ALA A 93 -3.89 8.25 7.66
CA ALA A 93 -4.56 9.50 8.00
C ALA A 93 -4.27 10.63 7.00
N LEU A 94 -3.02 10.76 6.55
CA LEU A 94 -2.64 11.72 5.51
C LEU A 94 -3.37 11.46 4.18
N VAL A 95 -3.47 10.20 3.76
CA VAL A 95 -4.23 9.82 2.56
C VAL A 95 -5.72 10.09 2.73
N ALA A 96 -6.29 9.79 3.89
CA ALA A 96 -7.70 10.06 4.18
C ALA A 96 -8.01 11.57 4.15
N GLY A 97 -7.17 12.39 4.76
CA GLY A 97 -7.29 13.86 4.71
C GLY A 97 -7.25 14.40 3.28
N ARG A 98 -6.33 13.90 2.45
CA ARG A 98 -6.21 14.28 1.02
C ARG A 98 -7.44 13.90 0.19
N ARG A 99 -8.10 12.77 0.52
CA ARG A 99 -9.34 12.35 -0.14
C ARG A 99 -10.51 13.25 0.23
N CYS A 100 -10.59 13.70 1.50
CA CYS A 100 -11.62 14.60 1.97
C CYS A 100 -11.45 16.03 1.43
N SER A 101 -10.20 16.49 1.26
CA SER A 101 -9.89 17.81 0.69
C SER A 101 -9.96 17.88 -0.83
N ARG A 102 -10.35 16.79 -1.51
CA ARG A 102 -10.56 16.79 -2.95
C ARG A 102 -11.96 17.38 -3.22
N PRO A 103 -12.06 18.55 -3.89
CA PRO A 103 -13.35 19.20 -4.18
C PRO A 103 -14.21 18.37 -5.13
#